data_AF-A0A7W1GH43-F1
#
_entry.id   AF-A0A7W1GH43-F1
#
_cell.length_a   1.000
_cell.length_b   1.000
_cell.length_c   1.000
_cell.angle_alpha   90.00
_cell.angle_beta   90.00
_cell.angle_gamma   90.00
#
_symmetry.space_group_name_H-M   'P 1'
#
loop_
_entity.id
_entity.type
_entity.pdbx_description
1 polymer ?
#
loop_
_entity_poly.entity_id
_entity_poly.type
_entity_poly.pdbx_seq_one_letter_code
_entity_poly.pdbx_strand_id
1 'polypeptide(L)'
;MARQNRRTKYHVRRRQFLNRDPEYPAFIVGVVEDTRDIPDDDTEQSWNWGEIELNLGDCYRRVSFDFKMGNAHDRANSLSKINRIAEVVNAVRDAIEIEIDSRNERPRPPRKSKE
;
A
#
# COMPACT_ATOMS: atom_id res chain seq x y z
N MET A 1 -15.13 27.41 26.40
CA MET A 1 -14.20 27.44 25.26
C MET A 1 -14.11 26.05 24.67
N ALA A 2 -14.41 25.93 23.37
CA ALA A 2 -14.60 24.65 22.71
C ALA A 2 -13.27 23.88 22.59
N ARG A 3 -13.36 22.57 22.83
CA ARG A 3 -12.30 21.58 22.68
C ARG A 3 -11.89 21.55 21.20
N GLN A 4 -10.71 22.09 20.86
CA GLN A 4 -10.12 21.96 19.54
C GLN A 4 -9.91 20.46 19.26
N ASN A 5 -10.82 19.83 18.52
CA ASN A 5 -10.60 18.51 17.97
C ASN A 5 -9.38 18.62 17.05
N ARG A 6 -8.22 18.12 17.47
CA ARG A 6 -7.06 17.95 16.61
C ARG A 6 -7.45 17.01 15.47
N ARG A 7 -7.90 17.56 14.35
CA ARG A 7 -8.13 16.79 13.12
C ARG A 7 -6.77 16.21 12.70
N THR A 8 -6.75 14.91 12.43
CA THR A 8 -5.57 14.21 11.91
C THR A 8 -5.33 14.67 10.47
N LYS A 9 -4.14 15.21 10.18
CA LYS A 9 -3.73 15.67 8.85
C LYS A 9 -3.89 14.59 7.76
N TYR A 10 -3.82 13.31 8.12
CA TYR A 10 -3.84 12.20 7.18
C TYR A 10 -5.03 11.28 7.43
N HIS A 11 -5.73 10.93 6.35
CA HIS A 11 -6.66 9.80 6.32
C HIS A 11 -5.94 8.47 6.47
N VAL A 12 -4.81 8.34 5.79
CA VAL A 12 -3.96 7.17 5.85
C VAL A 12 -2.53 7.65 6.01
N ARG A 13 -1.83 7.12 7.02
CA ARG A 13 -0.37 7.22 7.13
C ARG A 13 0.12 5.94 7.78
N ARG A 14 0.41 4.95 6.94
CA ARG A 14 0.82 3.62 7.39
C ARG A 14 2.16 3.25 6.79
N ARG A 15 3.06 2.74 7.62
CA ARG A 15 4.28 2.06 7.21
C ARG A 15 4.30 0.68 7.85
N GLN A 16 4.54 -0.35 7.05
CA GLN A 16 4.58 -1.72 7.52
C GLN A 16 5.78 -2.44 6.88
N PHE A 17 6.55 -3.16 7.69
CA PHE A 17 7.53 -4.12 7.19
C PHE A 17 6.82 -5.41 6.78
N LEU A 18 7.18 -5.94 5.62
CA LEU A 18 6.52 -7.08 4.98
C LEU A 18 7.11 -8.42 5.44
N ASN A 19 8.42 -8.45 5.73
CA ASN A 19 9.08 -9.64 6.22
C ASN A 19 8.94 -9.77 7.74
N ARG A 20 8.80 -11.01 8.22
CA ARG A 20 8.82 -11.32 9.66
C ARG A 20 10.22 -11.16 10.25
N ASP A 21 11.23 -11.47 9.44
CA ASP A 21 12.63 -11.28 9.77
C ASP A 21 13.08 -9.86 9.37
N PRO A 22 13.49 -9.02 10.33
CA PRO A 22 13.88 -7.64 10.07
C PRO A 22 15.21 -7.51 9.30
N GLU A 23 16.02 -8.57 9.17
CA GLU A 23 17.27 -8.53 8.38
C GLU A 23 17.01 -8.45 6.87
N TYR A 24 15.79 -8.76 6.43
CA TYR A 24 15.34 -8.59 5.05
C TYR A 24 14.40 -7.38 4.95
N PRO A 25 14.91 -6.14 4.79
CA PRO A 25 14.07 -4.95 4.74
C PRO A 25 13.19 -4.94 3.48
N ALA A 26 11.92 -5.30 3.65
CA ALA A 26 10.87 -5.04 2.69
C ALA A 26 9.73 -4.29 3.39
N PHE A 27 9.15 -3.29 2.74
CA PHE A 27 8.16 -2.42 3.34
C PHE A 27 7.10 -1.93 2.35
N ILE A 28 5.96 -1.55 2.90
CA ILE A 28 4.92 -0.79 2.22
C ILE A 28 4.65 0.48 3.01
N VAL A 29 4.50 1.60 2.30
CA VAL A 29 4.03 2.87 2.86
C VAL A 29 2.82 3.34 2.07
N GLY A 30 1.73 3.63 2.76
CA GLY A 30 0.56 4.29 2.18
C GLY A 30 0.32 5.61 2.87
N VAL A 31 0.16 6.68 2.08
CA VAL A 31 -0.16 8.02 2.56
C VAL A 31 -1.34 8.57 1.78
N VAL A 32 -2.33 9.10 2.48
CA VAL A 32 -3.45 9.87 1.91
C VAL A 32 -3.71 11.04 2.86
N GLU A 33 -3.38 12.24 2.43
CA GLU A 33 -3.70 13.48 3.13
C GLU A 33 -5.22 13.74 3.12
N ASP A 34 -5.75 14.29 4.21
CA ASP A 34 -7.16 14.70 4.30
C ASP A 34 -7.29 16.15 3.84
N THR A 35 -7.78 16.34 2.61
CA THR A 35 -7.99 17.66 2.00
C THR A 35 -9.46 18.07 1.96
N ARG A 36 -10.37 17.35 2.62
CA ARG A 36 -11.84 17.54 2.49
C ARG A 36 -12.35 18.90 2.95
N ASP A 37 -11.61 19.57 3.83
CA ASP A 37 -11.96 20.90 4.34
C ASP A 37 -11.31 22.04 3.55
N ILE A 38 -10.53 21.75 2.52
CA ILE A 38 -9.91 22.75 1.65
C ILE A 38 -10.89 23.06 0.51
N PRO A 39 -11.39 24.31 0.39
CA PRO A 39 -12.28 24.69 -0.69
C PRO A 39 -11.61 24.59 -2.06
N ASP A 40 -12.41 24.33 -3.11
CA ASP A 40 -11.91 24.29 -4.50
C ASP A 40 -11.37 25.67 -4.95
N ASP A 41 -11.92 26.76 -4.41
CA ASP A 41 -11.53 28.15 -4.66
C ASP A 41 -10.42 28.67 -3.73
N ASP A 42 -9.76 27.77 -2.98
CA ASP A 42 -8.55 28.09 -2.23
C ASP A 42 -7.50 28.75 -3.14
N THR A 43 -7.00 29.92 -2.73
CA THR A 43 -6.08 30.73 -3.54
C THR A 43 -4.77 30.02 -3.82
N GLU A 44 -4.35 29.12 -2.92
CA GLU A 44 -3.14 28.31 -3.06
C GLU A 44 -3.41 26.97 -3.75
N GLN A 45 -4.68 26.64 -4.00
CA GLN A 45 -5.15 25.34 -4.48
C GLN A 45 -4.51 24.19 -3.71
N SER A 46 -4.42 24.33 -2.39
CA SER A 46 -3.68 23.42 -1.50
C SER A 46 -4.16 21.97 -1.62
N TRP A 47 -5.44 21.77 -1.98
CA TRP A 47 -6.04 20.47 -2.25
C TRP A 47 -5.42 19.73 -3.45
N ASN A 48 -4.87 20.45 -4.44
CA ASN A 48 -4.17 19.87 -5.60
C ASN A 48 -2.82 19.26 -5.24
N TRP A 49 -2.24 19.68 -4.12
CA TRP A 49 -0.91 19.28 -3.66
C TRP A 49 -0.95 18.28 -2.51
N GLY A 50 -2.15 17.76 -2.17
CA GLY A 50 -2.31 16.76 -1.12
C GLY A 50 -1.46 15.52 -1.37
N GLU A 51 -0.76 15.05 -0.33
CA GLU A 51 0.13 13.89 -0.42
C GLU A 51 -0.70 12.59 -0.55
N ILE A 52 -0.69 11.98 -1.74
CA ILE A 52 -1.35 10.69 -2.00
C ILE A 52 -0.38 9.75 -2.72
N GLU A 53 0.17 8.80 -1.96
CA GLU A 53 1.22 7.91 -2.43
C GLU A 53 1.06 6.48 -1.92
N LEU A 54 1.44 5.53 -2.78
CA LEU A 54 1.71 4.15 -2.41
C LEU A 54 3.16 3.80 -2.77
N ASN A 55 3.94 3.42 -1.77
CA ASN A 55 5.33 3.03 -1.94
C ASN A 55 5.51 1.57 -1.53
N LEU A 56 6.17 0.79 -2.39
CA LEU A 56 6.65 -0.56 -2.08
C LEU A 56 8.17 -0.59 -2.22
N GLY A 57 8.86 -1.21 -1.28
CA GLY A 57 10.31 -1.35 -1.35
C GLY A 57 10.79 -2.68 -0.80
N ASP A 58 11.90 -3.15 -1.35
CA ASP A 58 12.72 -4.24 -0.81
C ASP A 58 14.16 -3.74 -0.57
N CYS A 59 15.09 -4.66 -0.29
CA CYS A 59 16.49 -4.32 -0.02
C CYS A 59 17.20 -3.60 -1.19
N TYR A 60 16.67 -3.70 -2.41
CA TYR A 60 17.35 -3.30 -3.64
C TYR A 60 16.57 -2.29 -4.48
N ARG A 61 15.24 -2.27 -4.37
CA ARG A 61 14.36 -1.51 -5.26
C ARG A 61 13.25 -0.84 -4.48
N ARG A 62 12.83 0.32 -4.98
CA ARG A 62 11.64 1.04 -4.55
C ARG A 62 10.78 1.36 -5.76
N VAL A 63 9.49 1.13 -5.62
CA VAL A 63 8.47 1.53 -6.59
C VAL A 63 7.50 2.46 -5.88
N SER A 64 7.25 3.61 -6.49
CA SER A 64 6.36 4.64 -6.00
C SER A 64 5.23 4.86 -7.00
N PHE A 65 4.01 4.95 -6.49
CA PHE A 65 2.83 5.26 -7.26
C PHE A 65 2.21 6.54 -6.74
N ASP A 66 2.20 7.56 -7.58
CA ASP A 66 1.50 8.81 -7.31
C ASP A 66 0.05 8.72 -7.79
N PHE A 67 -0.83 9.43 -7.10
CA PHE A 67 -2.26 9.52 -7.40
C PHE A 67 -2.66 10.98 -7.56
N LYS A 68 -3.14 11.33 -8.76
CA LYS A 68 -3.58 12.68 -9.09
C LYS A 68 -5.04 12.88 -8.75
N MET A 69 -5.38 14.04 -8.20
CA MET A 69 -6.76 14.40 -7.82
C MET A 69 -7.28 15.68 -8.49
N GLY A 70 -6.50 16.28 -9.41
CA GLY A 70 -6.74 17.64 -9.90
C GLY A 70 -8.00 17.84 -10.74
N ASN A 71 -8.55 16.79 -11.35
CA ASN A 71 -9.81 16.85 -12.09
C ASN A 71 -10.57 15.51 -12.02
N ALA A 72 -11.80 15.48 -12.55
CA ALA A 72 -12.64 14.28 -12.53
C ALA A 72 -12.01 13.07 -13.23
N HIS A 73 -11.30 13.29 -14.34
CA HIS A 73 -10.61 12.22 -15.07
C HIS A 73 -9.45 11.64 -14.26
N ASP A 74 -8.62 12.51 -13.67
CA ASP A 74 -7.51 12.12 -12.80
C ASP A 74 -8.00 11.34 -11.57
N ARG A 75 -9.09 11.79 -10.94
CA ARG A 75 -9.71 11.10 -9.80
C ARG A 75 -10.19 9.69 -10.18
N ALA A 76 -10.89 9.56 -11.30
CA ALA A 76 -11.34 8.26 -11.81
C ALA A 76 -10.16 7.34 -12.14
N ASN A 77 -9.12 7.88 -12.78
CA ASN A 77 -7.92 7.12 -13.12
C ASN A 77 -7.13 6.67 -11.88
N SER A 78 -6.96 7.54 -10.89
CA SER A 78 -6.32 7.23 -9.61
C SER A 78 -7.06 6.11 -8.87
N LEU A 79 -8.40 6.17 -8.82
CA LEU A 79 -9.22 5.12 -8.23
C LEU A 79 -9.10 3.79 -9.00
N SER A 80 -9.17 3.82 -10.33
CA SER A 80 -8.96 2.65 -11.19
C SER A 80 -7.58 2.02 -10.96
N LYS A 81 -6.53 2.84 -10.89
CA LYS A 81 -5.14 2.42 -10.64
C LYS A 81 -4.99 1.69 -9.32
N ILE A 82 -5.49 2.24 -8.20
CA ILE A 82 -5.35 1.56 -6.89
C ILE A 82 -6.18 0.28 -6.82
N ASN A 83 -7.37 0.26 -7.42
CA ASN A 83 -8.20 -0.95 -7.49
C ASN A 83 -7.48 -2.06 -8.26
N ARG A 84 -6.86 -1.74 -9.40
CA ARG A 84 -6.11 -2.71 -10.20
C ARG A 84 -4.89 -3.26 -9.47
N ILE A 85 -4.18 -2.41 -8.71
CA ILE A 85 -3.08 -2.86 -7.85
C ILE A 85 -3.60 -3.85 -6.80
N ALA A 86 -4.70 -3.51 -6.12
CA ALA A 86 -5.30 -4.37 -5.10
C ALA A 86 -5.78 -5.71 -5.66
N GLU A 87 -6.44 -5.72 -6.83
CA GLU A 87 -6.86 -6.92 -7.54
C GLU A 87 -5.68 -7.88 -7.77
N VAL A 88 -4.58 -7.37 -8.34
CA VAL A 88 -3.41 -8.19 -8.66
C VAL A 88 -2.73 -8.70 -7.40
N VAL A 89 -2.57 -7.86 -6.37
CA VAL A 89 -1.99 -8.27 -5.08
C VAL A 89 -2.81 -9.39 -4.42
N ASN A 90 -4.13 -9.26 -4.43
CA ASN A 90 -5.01 -10.29 -3.86
C ASN A 90 -4.97 -11.59 -4.66
N ALA A 91 -4.95 -11.52 -6.00
CA ALA A 91 -4.81 -12.72 -6.83
C ALA A 91 -3.48 -13.45 -6.56
N VAL A 92 -2.38 -12.71 -6.37
CA VAL A 92 -1.08 -13.29 -5.99
C VAL A 92 -1.15 -13.94 -4.60
N ARG A 93 -1.77 -13.28 -3.62
CA ARG A 93 -1.98 -13.84 -2.28
C ARG A 93 -2.72 -15.18 -2.36
N ASP A 94 -3.86 -15.21 -3.06
CA ASP A 94 -4.71 -16.39 -3.13
C ASP A 94 -3.97 -17.55 -3.83
N ALA A 95 -3.17 -17.26 -4.86
CA ALA A 95 -2.30 -18.26 -5.49
C ALA A 95 -1.19 -18.79 -4.57
N ILE A 96 -0.61 -17.94 -3.72
CA ILE A 96 0.39 -18.35 -2.72
C ILE A 96 -0.24 -19.29 -1.68
N GLU A 97 -1.47 -19.02 -1.23
CA GLU A 97 -2.19 -19.90 -0.30
C GLU A 97 -2.35 -21.31 -0.89
N ILE A 98 -2.73 -21.41 -2.17
CA ILE A 98 -2.82 -22.69 -2.88
C ILE A 98 -1.46 -23.40 -2.95
N GLU A 99 -0.37 -22.69 -3.27
CA GLU A 99 0.97 -23.31 -3.32
C GLU A 99 1.45 -23.75 -1.93
N ILE A 100 1.12 -23.02 -0.87
CA ILE A 100 1.42 -23.43 0.52
C ILE A 100 0.75 -24.76 0.84
N ASP A 101 -0.55 -24.90 0.55
CA ASP A 101 -1.30 -26.13 0.81
C ASP A 101 -0.72 -27.30 0.00
N SER A 102 -0.49 -27.08 -1.30
CA SER A 102 0.18 -28.04 -2.18
C SER A 102 1.54 -28.49 -1.63
N ARG A 103 2.36 -27.57 -1.09
CA ARG A 103 3.68 -27.89 -0.52
C ARG A 103 3.57 -28.67 0.77
N ASN A 104 2.59 -28.38 1.61
CA ASN A 104 2.37 -29.06 2.88
C ASN A 104 1.91 -30.51 2.69
N GLU A 105 1.18 -30.80 1.62
CA GLU A 105 0.72 -32.15 1.28
C GLU A 105 1.79 -33.03 0.62
N ARG A 106 2.90 -32.46 0.14
CA ARG A 106 3.93 -33.23 -0.57
C ARG A 106 4.59 -34.27 0.35
N PRO A 107 4.79 -35.51 -0.15
CA PRO A 107 5.55 -36.51 0.59
C PRO A 107 6.95 -35.98 0.92
N ARG A 108 7.33 -36.09 2.19
CA ARG A 108 8.70 -35.76 2.58
C ARG A 108 9.64 -36.81 2.00
N PRO A 109 10.78 -36.40 1.41
CA PRO A 109 11.75 -37.36 0.93
C PRO A 109 12.24 -38.22 2.10
N PRO A 110 12.51 -39.52 1.86
CA PRO A 110 13.05 -40.39 2.90
C PRO A 110 14.35 -39.78 3.43
N ARG A 111 14.47 -39.76 4.76
CA ARG A 111 15.65 -39.20 5.44
C ARG A 111 16.86 -40.05 5.03
N LYS A 112 17.84 -39.45 4.34
CA LYS A 112 19.10 -40.17 4.03
C LYS A 112 19.71 -40.64 5.35
N SER A 113 19.84 -41.95 5.52
CA SER A 113 20.65 -42.53 6.59
C SER A 113 22.08 -42.02 6.42
N LYS A 114 22.67 -41.48 7.48
CA LYS A 114 24.10 -41.16 7.49
C LYS A 114 24.85 -42.49 7.41
N GLU A 115 25.59 -42.71 6.31
CA GLU A 115 26.73 -43.64 6.29
C GLU A 115 27.88 -43.07 7.12
#